data_AF-A0A9P0M541-F1
#
_entry.id   AF-A0A9P0M541-F1
#
_cell.length_a   1.000
_cell.length_b   1.000
_cell.length_c   1.000
_cell.angle_alpha   90.00
_cell.angle_beta   90.00
_cell.angle_gamma   90.00
#
_symmetry.space_group_name_H-M   'P 1'
#
loop_
_entity.id
_entity.type
_entity.pdbx_description
1 polymer ?
#
loop_
_entity_poly.entity_id
_entity_poly.type
_entity_poly.pdbx_seq_one_letter_code
_entity_poly.pdbx_strand_id
1 'polypeptide(L)'
;MTASAERGQLRTIIGCCNASGSFLPPFLIFARKKMQARLLDGSPPGTQATCTPNGWTSGEVFLNWMHFIVEQVRPTSDKKVLLL
;
A
#
# COMPACT_ATOMS: atom_id res chain seq x y z
N MET A 1 19.09 12.36 -29.53
CA MET A 1 17.62 12.41 -29.32
C MET A 1 17.14 10.97 -29.41
N THR A 2 16.76 10.27 -28.35
CA THR A 2 15.92 10.60 -27.18
C THR A 2 16.47 9.93 -25.90
N ALA A 3 16.43 10.65 -24.78
CA ALA A 3 16.78 10.10 -23.47
C ALA A 3 15.64 9.21 -22.94
N SER A 4 16.02 8.01 -22.49
CA SER A 4 15.33 7.06 -21.61
C SER A 4 13.80 6.94 -21.72
N ALA A 5 13.34 5.90 -22.41
CA ALA A 5 12.00 5.34 -22.30
C ALA A 5 11.86 4.38 -21.10
N GLU A 6 12.64 4.55 -20.03
CA GLU A 6 12.43 3.85 -18.76
C GLU A 6 11.41 4.60 -17.91
N ARG A 7 10.23 4.93 -18.47
CA ARG A 7 9.07 5.19 -17.62
C ARG A 7 8.63 3.85 -17.03
N GLY A 8 9.39 3.40 -16.03
CA GLY A 8 9.01 2.32 -15.15
C GLY A 8 7.59 2.55 -14.68
N GLN A 9 6.80 1.49 -14.63
CA GLN A 9 5.44 1.57 -14.14
C GLN A 9 5.48 2.10 -12.70
N LEU A 10 4.89 3.29 -12.47
CA LEU A 10 4.85 3.88 -11.14
C LEU A 10 4.10 2.93 -10.19
N ARG A 11 4.81 2.53 -9.13
CA ARG A 11 4.29 1.77 -8.00
C ARG A 11 4.54 2.59 -6.76
N THR A 12 3.48 3.06 -6.12
CA THR A 12 3.57 3.72 -4.82
C THR A 12 3.38 2.67 -3.74
N ILE A 13 4.13 2.79 -2.66
CA ILE A 13 4.04 1.90 -1.50
C ILE A 13 3.65 2.76 -0.31
N ILE A 14 2.59 2.37 0.39
CA ILE A 14 2.30 2.89 1.72
C ILE A 14 2.86 1.88 2.73
N GLY A 15 3.98 2.27 3.35
CA GLY A 15 4.60 1.53 4.44
C GLY A 15 4.11 2.03 5.80
N CYS A 16 4.02 1.12 6.76
CA CYS A 16 3.73 1.46 8.15
C CYS A 16 4.73 0.72 9.06
N CYS A 17 5.36 1.46 9.96
CA CYS A 17 6.26 0.92 10.96
C CYS A 17 5.88 1.39 12.36
N ASN A 18 6.31 0.64 13.37
CA ASN A 18 6.16 1.03 14.76
C ASN A 18 7.50 1.50 15.35
N ALA A 19 7.47 2.05 16.57
CA ALA A 19 8.65 2.55 17.28
C ALA A 19 9.70 1.45 17.58
N SER A 20 9.31 0.17 17.57
CA SER A 20 10.22 -0.97 17.73
C SER A 20 10.92 -1.35 16.42
N GLY A 21 10.61 -0.69 15.29
CA GLY A 21 11.19 -0.98 13.99
C GLY A 21 10.55 -2.17 13.27
N SER A 22 9.41 -2.69 13.73
CA SER A 22 8.64 -3.68 12.97
C SER A 22 7.81 -3.00 11.89
N PHE A 23 7.59 -3.70 10.77
CA PHE A 23 6.83 -3.21 9.63
C PHE A 23 5.59 -4.07 9.42
N LEU A 24 4.48 -3.43 9.06
CA LEU A 24 3.33 -4.14 8.52
C LEU A 24 3.60 -4.58 7.08
N PRO A 25 2.89 -5.59 6.54
CA PRO A 25 2.93 -5.87 5.12
C PRO A 25 2.65 -4.60 4.30
N PRO A 26 3.30 -4.42 3.14
CA PRO A 26 3.13 -3.20 2.37
C PRO A 26 1.73 -3.11 1.77
N PHE A 27 1.27 -1.87 1.55
CA PHE A 27 0.07 -1.60 0.75
C PHE A 27 0.48 -0.93 -0.55
N LEU A 28 0.23 -1.58 -1.68
CA LEU A 28 0.71 -1.13 -2.98
C LEU A 28 -0.36 -0.35 -3.75
N ILE A 29 0.05 0.69 -4.46
CA ILE A 29 -0.79 1.43 -5.41
C ILE A 29 -0.16 1.33 -6.79
N PHE A 30 -0.87 0.70 -7.72
CA PHE A 30 -0.44 0.57 -9.10
C PHE A 30 -1.07 1.68 -9.96
N ALA A 31 -0.28 2.34 -10.80
CA ALA A 31 -0.76 3.29 -11.81
C ALA A 31 -1.51 2.57 -12.95
N ARG A 32 -2.75 2.15 -12.70
CA ARG A 32 -3.59 1.35 -13.60
C ARG A 32 -5.08 1.65 -13.39
N LYS A 33 -5.91 1.29 -14.37
CA LYS A 33 -7.38 1.40 -14.28
C LYS A 33 -8.06 0.19 -13.63
N LYS A 34 -7.41 -0.99 -13.63
CA LYS A 34 -8.00 -2.25 -13.17
C LYS A 34 -7.00 -3.05 -12.38
N MET A 35 -7.45 -3.61 -11.26
CA MET A 35 -6.70 -4.55 -10.45
C MET A 35 -6.65 -5.92 -11.13
N GLN A 36 -5.51 -6.60 -11.04
CA GLN A 36 -5.33 -7.98 -11.49
C GLN A 36 -4.55 -8.73 -10.41
N ALA A 37 -4.93 -9.97 -10.11
CA ALA A 37 -4.29 -10.77 -9.06
C ALA A 37 -2.76 -10.88 -9.27
N ARG A 38 -2.33 -11.02 -10.53
CA ARG A 38 -0.91 -11.12 -10.90
C ARG A 38 -0.04 -9.93 -10.50
N LEU A 39 -0.65 -8.79 -10.17
CA LEU A 39 0.09 -7.60 -9.71
C LEU A 39 0.74 -7.83 -8.34
N LEU A 40 0.22 -8.79 -7.57
CA LEU A 40 0.75 -9.22 -6.28
C LEU A 40 1.69 -10.42 -6.40
N ASP A 41 1.99 -10.91 -7.62
CA ASP A 41 2.92 -12.02 -7.81
C ASP A 41 4.30 -11.65 -7.25
N GLY A 42 4.82 -12.49 -6.35
CA GLY A 42 6.10 -12.26 -5.68
C GLY A 42 6.09 -11.19 -4.60
N SER A 43 4.92 -10.62 -4.26
CA SER A 43 4.81 -9.70 -3.12
C SER A 43 4.94 -10.43 -1.77
N PRO A 44 5.42 -9.74 -0.71
CA PRO A 44 5.46 -10.31 0.62
C PRO A 44 4.08 -10.81 1.08
N PRO A 45 4.00 -11.88 1.90
CA PRO A 45 2.74 -12.36 2.44
C PRO A 45 1.97 -11.25 3.17
N GLY A 46 0.65 -11.19 2.96
CA GLY A 46 -0.22 -10.16 3.55
C GLY A 46 -0.23 -8.82 2.83
N THR A 47 0.57 -8.65 1.77
CA THR A 47 0.51 -7.44 0.91
C THR A 47 -0.89 -7.30 0.33
N GLN A 48 -1.48 -6.12 0.49
CA GLN A 48 -2.68 -5.71 -0.23
C GLN A 48 -2.34 -4.63 -1.26
N ALA A 49 -3.21 -4.45 -2.24
CA ALA A 49 -2.99 -3.47 -3.27
C ALA A 49 -4.26 -2.90 -3.87
N THR A 50 -4.15 -1.68 -4.37
CA THR A 50 -5.19 -1.01 -5.15
C THR A 50 -4.60 -0.40 -6.43
N CYS A 51 -5.48 0.09 -7.29
CA CYS A 51 -5.11 0.74 -8.54
C CYS A 51 -5.70 2.14 -8.59
N THR A 52 -4.87 3.13 -8.92
CA THR A 52 -5.33 4.49 -9.24
C THR A 52 -4.83 4.90 -10.63
N PRO A 53 -5.57 5.74 -11.37
CA PRO A 53 -5.15 6.14 -12.72
C PRO A 53 -3.76 6.78 -12.77
N ASN A 54 -3.37 7.50 -11.72
CA ASN A 54 -2.10 8.21 -11.61
C ASN A 54 -1.06 7.48 -10.74
N GLY A 55 -1.41 6.37 -10.08
CA GLY A 55 -0.53 5.62 -9.18
C GLY A 55 -0.29 6.27 -7.82
N TRP A 56 -0.96 7.39 -7.52
CA TRP A 56 -0.83 8.10 -6.26
C TRP A 56 -1.97 7.75 -5.31
N THR A 57 -1.79 8.12 -4.04
CA THR A 57 -2.84 8.01 -3.03
C THR A 57 -3.94 9.06 -3.24
N SER A 58 -5.09 8.81 -2.61
CA SER A 58 -6.23 9.72 -2.51
C SER A 58 -6.89 9.51 -1.15
N GLY A 59 -7.87 10.34 -0.77
CA GLY A 59 -8.63 10.12 0.47
C GLY A 59 -9.28 8.74 0.53
N GLU A 60 -9.85 8.26 -0.59
CA GLU A 60 -10.45 6.93 -0.69
C GLU A 60 -9.40 5.81 -0.55
N VAL A 61 -8.24 5.95 -1.19
CA VAL A 61 -7.14 4.98 -1.06
C VAL A 61 -6.60 4.96 0.37
N PHE A 62 -6.53 6.12 1.03
CA PHE A 62 -6.15 6.22 2.43
C PHE A 62 -7.14 5.50 3.35
N LEU A 63 -8.46 5.64 3.12
CA LEU A 63 -9.48 4.87 3.85
C LEU A 63 -9.30 3.36 3.66
N ASN A 64 -9.07 2.91 2.43
CA ASN A 64 -8.81 1.50 2.15
C ASN A 64 -7.55 0.99 2.88
N TRP A 65 -6.50 1.80 2.91
CA TRP A 65 -5.28 1.49 3.67
C TRP A 65 -5.53 1.49 5.20
N MET A 66 -6.40 2.34 5.72
CA MET A 66 -6.78 2.29 7.14
C MET A 66 -7.53 1.02 7.50
N HIS A 67 -8.45 0.55 6.64
CA HIS A 67 -9.10 -0.76 6.83
C HIS A 67 -8.08 -1.89 6.88
N PHE A 68 -7.12 -1.87 5.95
CA PHE A 68 -5.99 -2.79 5.96
C PHE A 68 -5.19 -2.74 7.28
N ILE A 69 -4.86 -1.55 7.80
CA ILE A 69 -4.17 -1.42 9.09
C ILE A 69 -4.97 -2.06 10.22
N VAL A 70 -6.29 -1.82 10.28
CA VAL A 70 -7.14 -2.38 11.33
C VAL A 70 -7.14 -3.91 11.26
N GLU A 71 -7.16 -4.49 10.06
CA GLU A 71 -7.06 -5.95 9.85
C GLU A 71 -5.72 -6.54 10.31
N GLN A 72 -4.61 -5.82 10.05
CA GLN A 72 -3.26 -6.27 10.40
C GLN A 72 -2.96 -6.10 11.90
N VAL A 73 -3.28 -4.95 12.47
CA VAL A 73 -2.90 -4.58 13.85
C VAL A 73 -3.95 -5.05 14.86
N ARG A 74 -5.21 -5.16 14.46
CA ARG A 74 -6.35 -5.58 15.31
C ARG A 74 -6.40 -4.81 16.64
N PRO A 75 -6.51 -3.46 16.57
CA PRO A 75 -6.61 -2.64 17.77
C PRO A 75 -7.79 -3.06 18.64
N THR A 76 -7.63 -2.95 19.95
CA THR A 76 -8.72 -3.14 20.92
C THR A 76 -8.77 -1.95 21.87
N SER A 77 -9.82 -1.84 22.68
CA SER A 77 -9.94 -0.78 23.70
C SER A 77 -8.75 -0.75 24.66
N ASP A 78 -8.17 -1.93 24.97
CA ASP A 78 -7.01 -2.09 25.84
C ASP A 78 -5.67 -1.91 25.09
N LYS A 79 -5.65 -2.20 23.78
CA LYS A 79 -4.47 -2.08 22.91
C LYS A 79 -4.72 -1.06 21.82
N LYS A 80 -4.67 0.21 22.22
CA LYS A 80 -4.86 1.35 21.32
C LYS A 80 -3.68 1.50 20.36
N VAL A 81 -3.99 1.92 19.14
CA VAL A 81 -3.00 2.21 18.10
C VAL A 81 -3.06 3.70 17.81
N LEU A 82 -1.91 4.37 17.89
CA LEU A 82 -1.75 5.74 17.46
C LEU A 82 -1.11 5.74 16.07
N LEU A 83 -1.78 6.37 15.11
CA LEU A 83 -1.21 6.67 13.80
C LEU A 83 -0.74 8.13 13.81
N LEU A 84 0.49 8.36 13.33
CA LEU A 84 1.14 9.67 13.31
C LEU A 84 1.10 10.30 11.91
#